data_AF-A0A2P4T0Y9-F1
#
_entry.id   AF-A0A2P4T0Y9-F1
#
_cell.length_a   1.000
_cell.length_b   1.000
_cell.length_c   1.000
_cell.angle_alpha   90.00
_cell.angle_beta   90.00
_cell.angle_gamma   90.00
#
_symmetry.space_group_name_H-M   'P 1'
#
loop_
_entity.id
_entity.type
_entity.pdbx_description
1 polymer ?
#
loop_
_entity_poly.entity_id
_entity_poly.type
_entity_poly.pdbx_seq_one_letter_code
_entity_poly.pdbx_strand_id
1 'polypeptide(L)'
;VLIEKDWISFGHKFSDRCCQLDGDPKEISPVFTQFLESVWNLTEQFPQAFEYNEAFLLQIHEHVHSCQFGNFLGNCQKEREELK
;
A
#
# COMPACT_ATOMS: atom_id res chain seq x y z
N VAL A 1 -2.42 -5.40 -10.40
CA VAL A 1 -1.58 -4.74 -11.45
C VAL A 1 -1.28 -3.28 -11.13
N LEU A 2 -2.29 -2.43 -10.84
CA LEU A 2 -2.05 -1.00 -10.57
C LEU A 2 -1.11 -0.76 -9.38
N ILE A 3 -1.40 -1.36 -8.21
CA ILE A 3 -0.58 -1.23 -7.00
C ILE A 3 0.84 -1.79 -7.22
N GLU A 4 0.94 -3.00 -7.78
CA GLU A 4 2.21 -3.63 -8.13
C GLU A 4 3.09 -2.74 -9.02
N LYS A 5 2.50 -2.11 -10.04
CA LYS A 5 3.23 -1.21 -10.93
C LYS A 5 3.56 0.11 -10.24
N ASP A 6 2.55 0.88 -9.87
CA ASP A 6 2.69 2.31 -9.55
C ASP A 6 3.15 2.59 -8.11
N TRP A 7 3.02 1.61 -7.22
CA TRP A 7 3.46 1.75 -5.83
C TRP A 7 4.65 0.86 -5.54
N ILE A 8 4.55 -0.43 -5.85
CA ILE A 8 5.60 -1.39 -5.49
C ILE A 8 6.82 -1.20 -6.42
N SER A 9 6.63 -1.33 -7.74
CA SER A 9 7.73 -1.30 -8.71
C SER A 9 8.38 0.08 -8.82
N PHE A 10 7.59 1.16 -8.80
CA PHE A 10 8.10 2.54 -8.85
C PHE A 10 8.68 3.05 -7.51
N GLY A 11 8.70 2.21 -6.46
CA GLY A 11 9.49 2.48 -5.25
C GLY A 11 8.81 3.38 -4.22
N HIS A 12 7.51 3.19 -3.99
CA HIS A 12 6.90 3.76 -2.80
C HIS A 12 7.54 3.17 -1.54
N LYS A 13 7.93 4.06 -0.62
CA LYS A 13 8.68 3.74 0.59
C LYS A 13 7.78 3.11 1.68
N PHE A 14 7.20 1.94 1.42
CA PHE A 14 6.25 1.30 2.35
C PHE A 14 6.83 1.08 3.75
N SER A 15 8.08 0.65 3.86
CA SER A 15 8.74 0.43 5.16
C SER A 15 8.79 1.71 5.99
N ASP A 16 9.20 2.82 5.38
CA ASP A 16 9.33 4.11 6.08
C ASP A 16 7.97 4.75 6.36
N ARG A 17 7.07 4.73 5.36
CA ARG A 17 5.76 5.42 5.43
C ARG A 17 4.78 4.71 6.36
N CYS A 18 4.84 3.38 6.44
CA CYS A 18 3.95 2.54 7.24
C CYS A 18 4.59 2.06 8.56
N CYS A 19 5.79 2.53 8.92
CA CYS A 19 6.46 2.17 10.17
C CYS A 19 6.67 0.66 10.33
N GLN A 20 7.05 -0.04 9.25
CA GLN A 20 7.27 -1.50 9.29
C GLN A 20 8.52 -1.88 10.10
N LEU A 21 9.48 -0.95 10.22
CA LEU A 21 10.71 -1.06 11.01
C LEU A 21 10.89 0.21 11.85
N ASP A 22 11.78 0.17 12.85
CA ASP A 22 12.21 1.36 13.59
C ASP A 22 13.00 2.31 12.67
N GLY A 23 12.26 3.21 12.01
CA GLY A 23 12.78 4.26 11.12
C GLY A 23 12.66 5.67 11.71
N ASP A 24 12.90 6.70 10.88
CA ASP A 24 12.69 8.10 11.29
C ASP A 24 11.17 8.38 11.43
N PRO A 25 10.66 8.76 12.62
CA PRO A 25 9.26 9.09 12.79
C PRO A 25 8.76 10.21 11.87
N LYS A 26 9.66 11.07 11.37
CA LYS A 26 9.33 12.15 10.43
C LYS A 26 9.01 11.63 9.03
N GLU A 27 9.43 10.41 8.69
CA GLU A 27 9.10 9.78 7.43
C GLU A 27 7.73 9.09 7.48
N ILE A 28 7.14 8.84 8.65
CA ILE A 28 5.83 8.17 8.73
C ILE A 28 4.75 9.07 8.14
N SER A 29 3.97 8.55 7.18
CA SER A 29 2.92 9.34 6.51
C SER A 29 1.88 8.42 5.84
N PRO A 30 0.57 8.72 5.95
CA PRO A 30 -0.51 7.84 5.49
C PRO A 30 -0.79 7.94 3.99
N VAL A 31 0.24 8.07 3.15
CA VAL A 31 0.10 8.33 1.70
C VAL A 31 -0.68 7.23 0.99
N PHE A 32 -0.36 5.96 1.25
CA PHE A 32 -1.09 4.84 0.65
C PHE A 32 -2.52 4.70 1.21
N THR A 33 -2.72 5.00 2.49
CA THR A 33 -4.06 5.07 3.09
C THR A 33 -4.94 6.10 2.40
N GLN A 34 -4.41 7.30 2.13
CA GLN A 34 -5.12 8.37 1.41
C GLN A 34 -5.49 7.95 -0.02
N PHE A 35 -4.63 7.18 -0.69
CA PHE A 35 -4.95 6.60 -1.98
C PHE A 35 -6.13 5.62 -1.89
N LEU A 36 -6.11 4.69 -0.93
CA LEU A 36 -7.21 3.74 -0.74
C LEU A 36 -8.52 4.43 -0.37
N GLU A 37 -8.48 5.46 0.48
CA GLU A 37 -9.64 6.29 0.82
C GLU A 37 -10.19 7.01 -0.42
N SER A 38 -9.32 7.52 -1.29
CA SER A 38 -9.73 8.13 -2.56
C SER A 38 -10.41 7.11 -3.49
N VAL A 39 -9.90 5.87 -3.54
CA VAL A 39 -10.54 4.78 -4.31
C VAL A 39 -11.90 4.43 -3.72
N TRP A 40 -12.02 4.32 -2.39
CA TRP A 40 -13.29 4.10 -1.71
C TRP A 40 -14.32 5.22 -2.00
N ASN A 41 -13.89 6.48 -1.95
CA ASN A 41 -14.76 7.60 -2.33
C ASN A 41 -15.27 7.49 -3.78
N LEU A 42 -14.48 6.90 -4.68
CA LEU A 42 -14.91 6.63 -6.05
C LEU A 42 -15.86 5.43 -6.12
N THR A 43 -15.68 4.40 -5.31
CA THR A 43 -16.62 3.26 -5.27
C THR A 43 -18.00 3.69 -4.75
N GLU A 44 -18.04 4.60 -3.78
CA GLU A 44 -19.29 5.19 -3.28
C GLU A 44 -19.99 6.06 -4.34
N GLN A 45 -19.21 6.85 -5.09
CA GLN A 45 -19.74 7.71 -6.17
C GLN A 45 -20.22 6.91 -7.39
N PHE A 46 -19.58 5.77 -7.68
CA PHE A 46 -19.88 4.95 -8.85
C PHE A 46 -20.06 3.47 -8.48
N PRO A 47 -21.21 3.09 -7.86
CA PRO A 47 -21.40 1.75 -7.27
C PRO A 47 -21.33 0.56 -8.24
N GLN A 48 -21.39 0.81 -9.54
CA GLN A 48 -21.35 -0.21 -10.59
C GLN A 48 -20.07 -0.17 -11.44
N ALA A 49 -19.17 0.78 -11.19
CA ALA A 49 -17.95 0.95 -11.99
C ALA A 49 -16.79 0.05 -11.55
N PHE A 50 -16.86 -0.49 -10.33
CA PHE A 50 -15.80 -1.30 -9.73
C PHE A 50 -16.30 -2.72 -9.46
N GLU A 51 -15.47 -3.71 -9.78
CA GLU A 51 -15.76 -5.13 -9.52
C GLU A 51 -15.62 -5.50 -8.04
N TYR A 52 -14.71 -4.82 -7.34
CA TYR A 52 -14.41 -5.06 -5.92
C TYR A 52 -15.26 -4.19 -5.00
N ASN A 53 -15.33 -4.58 -3.73
CA ASN A 53 -16.07 -3.89 -2.69
C ASN A 53 -15.14 -3.26 -1.65
N GLU A 54 -15.73 -2.60 -0.65
CA GLU A 54 -15.01 -1.99 0.47
C GLU A 54 -14.11 -2.99 1.21
N ALA A 55 -14.59 -4.22 1.43
CA ALA A 55 -13.85 -5.25 2.14
C ALA A 55 -12.50 -5.58 1.46
N PHE A 56 -12.43 -5.50 0.12
CA PHE A 56 -11.18 -5.66 -0.61
C PHE A 56 -10.17 -4.55 -0.30
N LEU A 57 -10.61 -3.30 -0.23
CA LEU A 57 -9.74 -2.16 0.09
C LEU A 57 -9.23 -2.25 1.53
N LEU A 58 -10.11 -2.63 2.47
CA LEU A 58 -9.74 -2.85 3.87
C LEU A 58 -8.73 -4.00 4.03
N GLN A 59 -8.93 -5.11 3.32
CA GLN A 59 -7.95 -6.21 3.32
C GLN A 59 -6.60 -5.77 2.79
N ILE A 60 -6.55 -4.99 1.70
CA ILE A 60 -5.26 -4.46 1.22
C ILE A 60 -4.60 -3.59 2.29
N HIS A 61 -5.37 -2.69 2.91
CA HIS A 61 -4.87 -1.82 3.98
C HIS A 61 -4.30 -2.62 5.15
N GLU A 62 -5.01 -3.65 5.61
CA GLU A 62 -4.56 -4.53 6.68
C GLU A 62 -3.22 -5.21 6.33
N HIS A 63 -3.08 -5.74 5.12
CA HIS A 63 -1.87 -6.46 4.72
C HIS A 63 -0.66 -5.56 4.43
N VAL A 64 -0.86 -4.26 4.25
CA VAL A 64 0.26 -3.29 4.21
C VAL A 64 0.90 -3.14 5.59
N HIS A 65 0.10 -3.18 6.65
CA HIS A 65 0.55 -3.00 8.03
C HIS A 65 0.93 -4.32 8.72
N SER A 66 0.25 -5.43 8.39
CA SER A 66 0.49 -6.73 9.05
C SER A 66 1.84 -7.34 8.69
N CYS A 67 2.45 -6.92 7.57
CA CYS A 67 3.70 -7.48 7.05
C CYS A 67 3.64 -9.01 6.81
N GLN A 68 2.43 -9.58 6.71
CA GLN A 68 2.23 -11.01 6.51
C GLN A 68 2.75 -11.49 5.15
N PHE A 69 2.70 -10.62 4.14
CA PHE A 69 3.14 -10.92 2.78
C PHE A 69 4.29 -10.02 2.36
N GLY A 70 5.21 -10.56 1.56
CA GLY A 70 6.42 -9.87 1.12
C GLY A 70 6.21 -8.69 0.16
N ASN A 71 5.00 -8.53 -0.40
CA ASN A 71 4.72 -7.54 -1.45
C ASN A 71 5.01 -6.09 -1.01
N PHE A 72 4.68 -5.75 0.23
CA PHE A 72 4.80 -4.39 0.75
C PHE A 72 6.05 -4.17 1.61
N LEU A 73 6.95 -5.15 1.71
CA LEU A 73 8.18 -5.01 2.51
C LEU A 73 9.22 -4.15 1.78
N GLY A 74 9.97 -3.35 2.52
CA GLY A 74 11.04 -2.52 1.97
C GLY A 74 10.54 -1.32 1.15
N ASN A 75 11.48 -0.47 0.72
CA ASN A 75 11.16 0.83 0.13
C ASN A 75 11.28 0.86 -1.40
N CYS A 76 11.97 -0.10 -2.00
CA CYS A 76 12.12 -0.16 -3.46
C CYS A 76 12.30 -1.59 -3.96
N GLN A 77 12.21 -1.76 -5.29
CA GLN A 77 12.37 -3.07 -5.93
C GLN A 77 13.76 -3.68 -5.66
N LYS A 78 14.81 -2.85 -5.67
CA LYS A 78 16.18 -3.28 -5.39
C LYS A 78 16.30 -3.92 -4.00
N GLU A 79 15.80 -3.25 -2.97
CA GLU A 79 15.81 -3.78 -1.60
C GLU A 79 15.03 -5.09 -1.49
N ARG A 80 13.88 -5.20 -2.17
CA ARG A 80 13.06 -6.43 -2.18
C ARG A 80 13.77 -7.61 -2.86
N GLU A 81 14.62 -7.35 -3.85
CA GLU A 81 15.43 -8.37 -4.49
C GLU A 81 16.61 -8.82 -3.62
N GLU A 82 17.20 -7.89 -2.84
CA GLU A 82 18.28 -8.18 -1.89
C GLU A 82 17.82 -8.95 -0.64
N LEU A 83 16.52 -8.91 -0.32
CA LEU A 83 15.91 -9.67 0.79
C LEU A 83 15.64 -11.15 0.46
N LYS A 84 15.87 -11.59 -0.78
CA LYS A 84 15.68 -12.98 -1.23
C LYS A 84 16.95 -13.81 -1.11
#